data_AF-A0A1U8AX77-F1
#
_entry.id   AF-A0A1U8AX77-F1
#
_cell.length_a   1.000
_cell.length_b   1.000
_cell.length_c   1.000
_cell.angle_alpha   90.00
_cell.angle_beta   90.00
_cell.angle_gamma   90.00
#
_symmetry.space_group_name_H-M   'P 1'
#
loop_
_entity.id
_entity.type
_entity.pdbx_description
1 polymer ?
#
loop_
_entity_poly.entity_id
_entity_poly.type
_entity_poly.pdbx_seq_one_letter_code
_entity_poly.pdbx_strand_id
1 'polypeptide(L)'
;MIESGQPHEALFLVLPYLHLFQLLVMKKVCRSIRDVINGDVLLWLDIVVEPPLSLRVSDNILVMITSNAHGRLRTLALINCVRITDEALQRVIENNPRINKLYIPGCTSLTADGIVRAVKKLTEHNHDLKRLRLHGVYGITRQHIETLYSCLNISQLQQEQQKQHSTFRDYRCFSPLRHESTTSPIDVEVCPRCKDIRLVFDCPRESCNRTEPLSSECRGCFFCIPRCVECGGCIDLTEMGHTICIDFLCLDCWIPLPKCNMCNKAYCSLHADQQRNPGDVTGFICEACFTLSTGAMARTSSESEHEEDIIED
;
A
#
# COMPACT_ATOMS: atom_id res chain seq x y z
N MET A 1 -9.47 47.56 1.91
CA MET A 1 -10.22 46.35 1.53
C MET A 1 -9.29 45.55 0.63
N ILE A 2 -8.71 44.45 1.12
CA ILE A 2 -7.86 43.60 0.27
C ILE A 2 -8.84 42.81 -0.60
N GLU A 3 -8.85 43.09 -1.90
CA GLU A 3 -9.59 42.28 -2.87
C GLU A 3 -9.14 40.83 -2.70
N SER A 4 -10.08 39.97 -2.34
CA SER A 4 -9.85 38.53 -2.26
C SER A 4 -9.65 38.02 -3.68
N GLY A 5 -8.43 38.14 -4.20
CA GLY A 5 -8.09 37.65 -5.54
C GLY A 5 -8.44 36.16 -5.62
N GLN A 6 -9.39 35.84 -6.50
CA GLN A 6 -9.77 34.46 -6.78
C GLN A 6 -8.52 33.71 -7.27
N PRO A 7 -8.26 32.48 -6.82
CA PRO A 7 -7.09 31.72 -7.23
C PRO A 7 -7.09 31.58 -8.74
N HIS A 8 -5.91 31.74 -9.33
CA HIS A 8 -5.69 31.66 -10.76
C HIS A 8 -6.25 30.35 -11.33
N GLU A 9 -6.89 30.40 -12.51
CA GLU A 9 -7.58 29.25 -13.13
C GLU A 9 -6.67 28.03 -13.31
N ALA A 10 -5.38 28.26 -13.58
CA ALA A 10 -4.36 27.21 -13.62
C ALA A 10 -4.34 26.31 -12.38
N LEU A 11 -4.74 26.81 -11.20
CA LEU A 11 -4.81 26.00 -9.99
C LEU A 11 -5.80 24.85 -10.13
N PHE A 12 -6.95 25.07 -10.78
CA PHE A 12 -7.96 24.02 -11.01
C PHE A 12 -7.43 22.89 -11.91
N LEU A 13 -6.44 23.18 -12.74
CA LEU A 13 -5.76 22.16 -13.55
C LEU A 13 -4.74 21.36 -12.75
N VAL A 14 -4.18 21.93 -11.68
CA VAL A 14 -3.15 21.29 -10.85
C VAL A 14 -3.77 20.46 -9.73
N LEU A 15 -4.85 20.94 -9.10
CA LEU A 15 -5.47 20.28 -7.93
C LEU A 15 -5.82 18.80 -8.16
N PRO A 16 -6.37 18.37 -9.31
CA PRO A 16 -6.69 16.96 -9.56
C PRO A 16 -5.47 16.02 -9.57
N TYR A 17 -4.25 16.55 -9.75
CA TYR A 17 -3.01 15.76 -9.73
C TYR A 17 -2.39 15.66 -8.34
N LEU A 18 -2.93 16.35 -7.33
CA LEU A 18 -2.40 16.33 -5.98
C LEU A 18 -2.93 15.13 -5.19
N HIS A 19 -2.04 14.48 -4.43
CA HIS A 19 -2.44 13.47 -3.46
C HIS A 19 -3.21 14.09 -2.30
N LEU A 20 -3.98 13.28 -1.56
CA LEU A 20 -4.81 13.74 -0.44
C LEU A 20 -4.02 14.59 0.57
N PHE A 21 -2.81 14.16 0.96
CA PHE A 21 -1.98 14.93 1.88
C PHE A 21 -1.67 16.34 1.35
N GLN A 22 -1.30 16.45 0.07
CA GLN A 22 -1.00 17.73 -0.58
C GLN A 22 -2.25 18.61 -0.67
N LEU A 23 -3.40 18.04 -1.01
CA LEU A 23 -4.69 18.77 -1.00
C LEU A 23 -5.01 19.32 0.40
N LEU A 24 -4.84 18.52 1.45
CA LEU A 24 -5.07 18.96 2.83
C LEU A 24 -4.09 20.06 3.27
N VAL A 25 -2.84 20.04 2.79
CA VAL A 25 -1.87 21.12 3.01
C VAL A 25 -2.30 22.38 2.25
N MET A 26 -2.74 22.25 0.99
CA MET A 26 -3.21 23.38 0.18
C MET A 26 -4.41 24.09 0.81
N LYS A 27 -5.33 23.36 1.46
CA LYS A 27 -6.45 23.94 2.24
C LYS A 27 -6.00 24.85 3.39
N LYS A 28 -4.74 24.75 3.83
CA LYS A 28 -4.19 25.58 4.92
C LYS A 28 -3.54 26.87 4.43
N VAL A 29 -3.29 27.02 3.13
CA VAL A 29 -2.56 28.17 2.56
C VAL A 29 -3.38 29.46 2.68
N CYS A 30 -4.61 29.49 2.16
CA CYS A 30 -5.50 30.64 2.29
C CYS A 30 -6.99 30.21 2.25
N ARG A 31 -7.89 31.15 2.61
CA ARG A 31 -9.34 30.89 2.61
C ARG A 31 -9.87 30.60 1.21
N SER A 32 -9.45 31.37 0.21
CA SER A 32 -9.93 31.20 -1.16
C SER A 32 -9.57 29.84 -1.77
N ILE A 33 -8.34 29.36 -1.59
CA ILE A 33 -7.93 28.01 -2.03
C ILE A 33 -8.71 26.93 -1.27
N ARG A 34 -8.92 27.11 0.04
CA ARG A 34 -9.72 26.16 0.84
C ARG A 34 -11.14 26.05 0.32
N ASP A 35 -11.77 27.18 -0.01
CA ASP A 35 -13.14 27.23 -0.49
C ASP A 35 -13.26 26.56 -1.87
N VAL A 36 -12.29 26.79 -2.77
CA VAL A 36 -12.19 26.09 -4.06
C VAL A 36 -12.08 24.58 -3.88
N ILE A 37 -11.14 24.13 -3.04
CA ILE A 37 -10.92 22.70 -2.80
C ILE A 37 -12.15 22.05 -2.13
N ASN A 38 -12.82 22.74 -1.22
CA ASN A 38 -14.05 22.22 -0.59
C ASN A 38 -15.24 22.17 -1.55
N GLY A 39 -15.36 23.16 -2.44
CA GLY A 39 -16.46 23.25 -3.39
C GLY A 39 -16.34 22.29 -4.57
N ASP A 40 -15.12 21.88 -4.93
CA ASP A 40 -14.90 20.93 -6.01
C ASP A 40 -15.04 19.48 -5.53
N VAL A 41 -16.23 18.92 -5.76
CA VAL A 41 -16.53 17.52 -5.39
C VAL A 41 -15.66 16.50 -6.12
N LEU A 42 -15.12 16.84 -7.30
CA LEU A 42 -14.40 15.90 -8.15
C LEU A 42 -13.11 15.45 -7.47
N LEU A 43 -12.49 16.35 -6.69
CA LEU A 43 -11.29 16.09 -5.88
C LEU A 43 -11.54 15.06 -4.76
N TRP A 44 -12.81 14.79 -4.41
CA TRP A 44 -13.21 13.94 -3.29
C TRP A 44 -13.93 12.66 -3.75
N LEU A 45 -13.99 12.37 -5.05
CA LEU A 45 -14.60 11.12 -5.54
C LEU A 45 -13.76 9.90 -5.21
N ASP A 46 -12.43 10.06 -5.12
CA ASP A 46 -11.49 8.99 -4.85
C ASP A 46 -10.53 9.42 -3.74
N ILE A 47 -10.78 8.94 -2.52
CA ILE A 47 -9.98 9.28 -1.34
C ILE A 47 -9.03 8.13 -1.05
N VAL A 48 -7.73 8.43 -1.09
CA VAL A 48 -6.67 7.51 -0.71
C VAL A 48 -5.93 8.07 0.50
N VAL A 49 -6.01 7.35 1.61
CA VAL A 49 -5.25 7.59 2.83
C VAL A 49 -4.16 6.52 2.92
N GLU A 50 -2.92 6.94 2.76
CA GLU A 50 -1.74 6.05 2.77
C GLU A 50 -0.62 6.63 3.66
N PRO A 51 0.41 5.85 4.01
CA PRO A 51 1.55 6.35 4.76
C PRO A 51 2.20 7.57 4.06
N PRO A 52 2.64 8.59 4.82
CA PRO A 52 2.67 8.66 6.29
C PRO A 52 1.35 9.17 6.92
N LEU A 53 0.36 9.59 6.11
CA LEU A 53 -0.89 10.19 6.62
C LEU A 53 -1.73 9.17 7.40
N SER A 54 -1.74 7.90 7.00
CA SER A 54 -2.51 6.82 7.64
C SER A 54 -2.24 6.63 9.14
N LEU A 55 -1.04 6.95 9.62
CA LEU A 55 -0.68 6.88 11.05
C LEU A 55 -1.29 8.03 11.88
N ARG A 56 -1.71 9.11 11.22
CA ARG A 56 -2.16 10.35 11.86
C ARG A 56 -3.66 10.57 11.78
N VAL A 57 -4.34 9.96 10.81
CA VAL A 57 -5.79 10.10 10.63
C VAL A 57 -6.51 9.32 11.74
N SER A 58 -7.45 9.98 12.39
CA SER A 58 -8.41 9.40 13.33
C SER A 58 -9.81 9.36 12.72
N ASP A 59 -10.73 8.65 13.36
CA ASP A 59 -12.15 8.55 12.99
C ASP A 59 -12.78 9.91 12.61
N ASN A 60 -12.64 10.91 13.48
CA ASN A 60 -13.21 12.25 13.24
C ASN A 60 -12.61 12.93 11.99
N ILE A 61 -11.30 12.76 11.78
CA ILE A 61 -10.61 13.34 10.62
C ILE A 61 -11.09 12.64 9.34
N LEU A 62 -11.22 11.32 9.36
CA LEU A 62 -11.70 10.55 8.21
C LEU A 62 -13.13 10.96 7.82
N VAL A 63 -14.04 11.06 8.78
CA VAL A 63 -15.42 11.50 8.55
C VAL A 63 -15.45 12.93 8.00
N MET A 64 -14.63 13.83 8.54
CA MET A 64 -14.52 15.21 8.04
C MET A 64 -13.96 15.30 6.61
N ILE A 65 -13.01 14.45 6.24
CA ILE A 65 -12.45 14.44 4.89
C ILE A 65 -13.47 13.91 3.89
N THR A 66 -14.11 12.78 4.22
CA THR A 66 -15.07 12.09 3.35
C THR A 66 -16.40 12.82 3.20
N SER A 67 -16.77 13.72 4.12
CA SER A 67 -17.97 14.55 3.99
C SER A 67 -17.90 15.55 2.83
N ASN A 68 -16.70 15.95 2.41
CA ASN A 68 -16.51 16.83 1.23
C ASN A 68 -16.94 16.15 -0.09
N ALA A 69 -17.10 14.83 -0.10
CA ALA A 69 -17.62 14.11 -1.26
C ALA A 69 -19.14 14.26 -1.43
N HIS A 70 -19.86 14.77 -0.43
CA HIS A 70 -21.31 15.00 -0.45
C HIS A 70 -22.11 13.78 -0.94
N GLY A 71 -21.77 12.59 -0.43
CA GLY A 71 -22.42 11.34 -0.80
C GLY A 71 -22.04 10.77 -2.16
N ARG A 72 -21.06 11.37 -2.86
CA ARG A 72 -20.59 10.95 -4.18
C ARG A 72 -19.25 10.21 -4.16
N LEU A 73 -18.68 9.93 -2.99
CA LEU A 73 -17.45 9.15 -2.85
C LEU A 73 -17.61 7.79 -3.57
N ARG A 74 -16.67 7.47 -4.46
CA ARG A 74 -16.65 6.25 -5.27
C ARG A 74 -15.60 5.27 -4.77
N THR A 75 -14.39 5.77 -4.49
CA THR A 75 -13.28 4.98 -3.97
C THR A 75 -12.88 5.48 -2.60
N LEU A 76 -12.85 4.58 -1.62
CA LEU A 76 -12.25 4.80 -0.32
C LEU A 76 -11.12 3.79 -0.13
N ALA A 77 -9.88 4.28 -0.09
CA ALA A 77 -8.71 3.47 0.19
C ALA A 77 -8.04 3.92 1.50
N LEU A 78 -8.04 3.06 2.50
CA LEU A 78 -7.42 3.24 3.80
C LEU A 78 -6.28 2.23 3.94
N ILE A 79 -5.06 2.66 3.66
CA ILE A 79 -3.87 1.81 3.64
C ILE A 79 -3.12 1.96 4.96
N ASN A 80 -3.02 0.89 5.75
CA ASN A 80 -2.38 0.87 7.06
C ASN A 80 -2.94 1.93 8.03
N CYS A 81 -4.25 2.20 7.95
CA CYS A 81 -4.92 3.15 8.85
C CYS A 81 -5.32 2.43 10.14
N VAL A 82 -4.33 2.21 11.02
CA VAL A 82 -4.48 1.43 12.28
C VAL A 82 -5.30 2.11 13.38
N ARG A 83 -5.73 3.36 13.18
CA ARG A 83 -6.52 4.12 14.16
C ARG A 83 -7.99 4.27 13.77
N ILE A 84 -8.38 3.71 12.62
CA ILE A 84 -9.75 3.79 12.11
C ILE A 84 -10.56 2.61 12.62
N THR A 85 -11.72 2.91 13.20
CA THR A 85 -12.61 1.92 13.81
C THR A 85 -13.81 1.57 12.92
N ASP A 86 -14.49 0.48 13.28
CA ASP A 86 -15.73 0.05 12.63
C ASP A 86 -16.80 1.16 12.62
N GLU A 87 -16.90 1.93 13.70
CA GLU A 87 -17.88 3.02 13.85
C GLU A 87 -17.62 4.15 12.84
N ALA A 88 -16.34 4.51 12.63
CA ALA A 88 -15.99 5.50 11.62
C ALA A 88 -16.25 5.00 10.22
N LEU A 89 -15.89 3.75 9.92
CA LEU A 89 -16.18 3.14 8.62
C LEU A 89 -17.68 3.14 8.33
N GLN A 90 -18.49 2.76 9.32
CA GLN A 90 -19.95 2.76 9.23
C GLN A 90 -20.49 4.17 8.94
N ARG A 91 -20.05 5.18 9.68
CA ARG A 91 -20.48 6.58 9.46
C ARG A 91 -20.05 7.12 8.10
N VAL A 92 -18.86 6.76 7.61
CA VAL A 92 -18.40 7.16 6.28
C VAL A 92 -19.30 6.58 5.20
N ILE A 93 -19.69 5.31 5.34
CA ILE A 93 -20.57 4.58 4.41
C ILE A 93 -21.98 5.16 4.42
N GLU A 94 -22.53 5.45 5.59
CA GLU A 94 -23.86 6.07 5.72
C GLU A 94 -23.92 7.43 5.01
N ASN A 95 -22.85 8.22 5.11
CA ASN A 95 -22.73 9.49 4.41
C ASN A 95 -22.43 9.34 2.92
N ASN A 96 -21.92 8.18 2.48
CA ASN A 96 -21.45 7.94 1.12
C ASN A 96 -21.89 6.56 0.59
N PRO A 97 -23.18 6.41 0.26
CA PRO A 97 -23.73 5.12 -0.17
C PRO A 97 -23.25 4.68 -1.57
N ARG A 98 -22.57 5.57 -2.33
CA ARG A 98 -22.11 5.32 -3.70
C ARG A 98 -20.70 4.72 -3.81
N ILE A 99 -20.08 4.35 -2.68
CA ILE A 99 -18.76 3.73 -2.67
C ILE A 99 -18.85 2.39 -3.43
N ASN A 100 -18.05 2.24 -4.48
CA ASN A 100 -17.96 1.03 -5.28
C ASN A 100 -16.58 0.35 -5.21
N LYS A 101 -15.58 1.02 -4.62
CA LYS A 101 -14.26 0.49 -4.35
C LYS A 101 -13.90 0.79 -2.89
N LEU A 102 -13.85 -0.23 -2.05
CA LEU A 102 -13.45 -0.13 -0.65
C LEU A 102 -12.17 -0.91 -0.41
N TYR A 103 -11.07 -0.21 -0.14
CA TYR A 103 -9.78 -0.82 0.16
C TYR A 103 -9.40 -0.49 1.60
N ILE A 104 -9.21 -1.49 2.43
CA ILE A 104 -8.86 -1.32 3.85
C ILE A 104 -7.68 -2.21 4.29
N PRO A 105 -6.60 -2.32 3.49
CA PRO A 105 -5.52 -3.20 3.84
C PRO A 105 -4.73 -2.73 5.05
N GLY A 106 -4.39 -3.67 5.94
CA GLY A 106 -3.63 -3.38 7.16
C GLY A 106 -4.35 -2.47 8.16
N CYS A 107 -5.67 -2.29 8.03
CA CYS A 107 -6.50 -1.60 9.03
C CYS A 107 -6.80 -2.54 10.20
N THR A 108 -5.84 -2.68 11.12
CA THR A 108 -5.88 -3.67 12.22
C THR A 108 -6.92 -3.40 13.31
N SER A 109 -7.48 -2.18 13.36
CA SER A 109 -8.56 -1.82 14.28
C SER A 109 -9.97 -2.09 13.72
N LEU A 110 -10.08 -2.48 12.45
CA LEU A 110 -11.33 -2.94 11.87
C LEU A 110 -11.54 -4.42 12.20
N THR A 111 -12.77 -4.79 12.53
CA THR A 111 -13.15 -6.17 12.78
C THR A 111 -13.81 -6.81 11.56
N ALA A 112 -13.71 -8.13 11.45
CA ALA A 112 -14.38 -8.87 10.37
C ALA A 112 -15.90 -8.63 10.36
N ASP A 113 -16.53 -8.58 11.55
CA ASP A 113 -17.95 -8.27 11.69
C ASP A 113 -18.28 -6.83 11.29
N GLY A 114 -17.43 -5.86 11.67
CA GLY A 114 -17.57 -4.46 11.26
C GLY A 114 -17.55 -4.29 9.75
N ILE A 115 -16.63 -4.98 9.08
CA ILE A 115 -16.51 -4.99 7.62
C ILE A 115 -17.75 -5.61 6.97
N VAL A 116 -18.26 -6.73 7.51
CA VAL A 116 -19.49 -7.35 7.01
C VAL A 116 -20.69 -6.40 7.16
N ARG A 117 -20.82 -5.71 8.29
CA ARG A 117 -21.89 -4.70 8.48
C ARG A 117 -21.78 -3.56 7.47
N ALA A 118 -20.57 -3.02 7.30
CA ALA A 118 -20.25 -2.00 6.32
C ALA A 118 -20.63 -2.41 4.88
N VAL A 119 -20.25 -3.62 4.47
CA VAL A 119 -20.52 -4.14 3.12
C VAL A 119 -22.00 -4.44 2.91
N LYS A 120 -22.70 -5.00 3.91
CA LYS A 120 -24.17 -5.14 3.87
C LYS A 120 -24.82 -3.78 3.64
N LYS A 121 -24.39 -2.76 4.39
CA LYS A 121 -24.93 -1.41 4.24
C LYS A 121 -24.70 -0.84 2.84
N LEU A 122 -23.52 -1.05 2.28
CA LEU A 122 -23.18 -0.66 0.91
C LEU A 122 -23.95 -1.44 -0.16
N THR A 123 -24.59 -2.56 0.16
CA THR A 123 -25.27 -3.43 -0.83
C THR A 123 -26.80 -3.44 -0.66
N GLU A 124 -27.36 -2.86 0.41
CA GLU A 124 -28.80 -2.80 0.74
C GLU A 124 -29.70 -2.19 -0.36
N HIS A 125 -29.17 -1.33 -1.24
CA HIS A 125 -29.96 -0.55 -2.22
C HIS A 125 -29.51 -0.74 -3.68
N ASN A 126 -29.08 -1.96 -4.06
CA ASN A 126 -28.55 -2.26 -5.40
C ASN A 126 -27.36 -1.35 -5.78
N HIS A 127 -26.57 -0.97 -4.79
CA HIS A 127 -25.30 -0.30 -5.02
C HIS A 127 -24.25 -1.36 -5.35
N ASP A 128 -23.61 -1.21 -6.50
CA ASP A 128 -22.61 -2.15 -6.99
C ASP A 128 -21.27 -1.87 -6.31
N LEU A 129 -21.05 -2.41 -5.11
CA LEU A 129 -19.70 -2.55 -4.58
C LEU A 129 -18.94 -3.51 -5.49
N LYS A 130 -18.02 -2.99 -6.30
CA LYS A 130 -17.30 -3.77 -7.31
C LYS A 130 -16.04 -4.42 -6.74
N ARG A 131 -15.39 -3.74 -5.80
CA ARG A 131 -14.06 -4.13 -5.32
C ARG A 131 -13.93 -3.90 -3.83
N LEU A 132 -13.47 -4.94 -3.16
CA LEU A 132 -13.19 -4.99 -1.74
C LEU A 132 -11.76 -5.53 -1.54
N ARG A 133 -10.92 -4.78 -0.83
CA ARG A 133 -9.55 -5.20 -0.49
C ARG A 133 -9.40 -5.25 1.02
N LEU A 134 -9.14 -6.44 1.55
CA LEU A 134 -9.19 -6.76 2.99
C LEU A 134 -7.87 -7.29 3.55
N HIS A 135 -6.85 -7.44 2.72
CA HIS A 135 -5.62 -8.09 3.16
C HIS A 135 -4.98 -7.41 4.38
N GLY A 136 -4.47 -8.19 5.32
CA GLY A 136 -3.86 -7.66 6.55
C GLY A 136 -4.87 -7.23 7.63
N VAL A 137 -6.17 -7.38 7.41
CA VAL A 137 -7.15 -7.38 8.50
C VAL A 137 -7.14 -8.75 9.20
N TYR A 138 -7.12 -8.75 10.53
CA TYR A 138 -7.08 -9.97 11.33
C TYR A 138 -8.49 -10.51 11.65
N GLY A 139 -8.57 -11.79 11.98
CA GLY A 139 -9.81 -12.40 12.47
C GLY A 139 -10.88 -12.67 11.40
N ILE A 140 -10.57 -12.48 10.11
CA ILE A 140 -11.46 -12.87 9.02
C ILE A 140 -11.56 -14.40 8.97
N THR A 141 -12.79 -14.93 9.00
CA THR A 141 -13.09 -16.36 8.92
C THR A 141 -13.81 -16.71 7.62
N ARG A 142 -13.97 -18.01 7.34
CA ARG A 142 -14.62 -18.48 6.11
C ARG A 142 -16.08 -18.01 6.01
N GLN A 143 -16.79 -17.98 7.14
CA GLN A 143 -18.18 -17.49 7.22
C GLN A 143 -18.29 -16.00 6.84
N HIS A 144 -17.32 -15.18 7.26
CA HIS A 144 -17.28 -13.77 6.86
C HIS A 144 -17.11 -13.64 5.35
N ILE A 145 -16.17 -14.38 4.76
CA ILE A 145 -15.93 -14.37 3.31
C ILE A 145 -17.16 -14.86 2.53
N GLU A 146 -17.81 -15.94 2.95
CA GLU A 146 -19.05 -16.45 2.36
C GLU A 146 -20.17 -15.40 2.43
N THR A 147 -20.29 -14.70 3.57
CA THR A 147 -21.26 -13.61 3.74
C THR A 147 -20.95 -12.44 2.80
N LEU A 148 -19.68 -12.05 2.65
CA LEU A 148 -19.27 -10.97 1.76
C LEU A 148 -19.56 -11.31 0.30
N TYR A 149 -19.24 -12.53 -0.15
CA TYR A 149 -19.58 -12.99 -1.50
C TYR A 149 -21.09 -12.96 -1.76
N SER A 150 -21.89 -13.38 -0.77
CA SER A 150 -23.36 -13.31 -0.83
C SER A 150 -23.85 -11.87 -0.97
N CYS A 151 -23.30 -10.92 -0.19
CA CYS A 151 -23.68 -9.50 -0.26
C CYS A 151 -23.33 -8.88 -1.63
N LEU A 152 -22.23 -9.32 -2.24
CA LEU A 152 -21.78 -8.84 -3.55
C LEU A 152 -22.50 -9.49 -4.74
N ASN A 153 -23.47 -10.38 -4.50
CA ASN A 153 -24.16 -11.18 -5.53
C ASN A 153 -23.21 -11.97 -6.45
N ILE A 154 -22.06 -12.42 -5.91
CA ILE A 154 -21.08 -13.18 -6.68
C ILE A 154 -21.41 -14.67 -6.57
N SER A 155 -21.85 -15.25 -7.68
CA SER A 155 -22.21 -16.67 -7.76
C SER A 155 -20.99 -17.58 -7.59
N GLN A 156 -21.17 -18.81 -7.07
CA GLN A 156 -20.07 -19.80 -6.93
C GLN A 156 -19.35 -20.07 -8.27
N LEU A 157 -20.08 -20.10 -9.40
CA LEU A 157 -19.52 -20.21 -10.75
C LEU A 157 -18.63 -19.03 -11.13
N GLN A 158 -19.00 -17.81 -10.71
CA GLN A 158 -18.17 -16.61 -10.90
C GLN A 158 -16.96 -16.63 -9.98
N GLN A 159 -17.06 -17.19 -8.77
CA GLN A 159 -15.90 -17.35 -7.87
C GLN A 159 -14.83 -18.27 -8.49
N GLU A 160 -15.24 -19.37 -9.14
CA GLU A 160 -14.30 -20.29 -9.80
C GLU A 160 -13.72 -19.71 -11.11
N GLN A 161 -14.54 -19.01 -11.91
CA GLN A 161 -14.10 -18.36 -13.15
C GLN A 161 -13.28 -17.08 -12.91
N GLN A 162 -13.48 -16.38 -11.78
CA GLN A 162 -12.76 -15.18 -11.38
C GLN A 162 -11.54 -15.44 -10.49
N LYS A 163 -11.16 -16.71 -10.25
CA LYS A 163 -9.81 -17.08 -9.80
C LYS A 163 -8.80 -16.75 -10.91
N GLN A 164 -8.71 -15.48 -11.27
CA GLN A 164 -7.62 -14.97 -12.08
C GLN A 164 -6.37 -14.94 -11.22
N HIS A 165 -5.29 -15.39 -11.84
CA HIS A 165 -4.02 -15.67 -11.20
C HIS A 165 -3.37 -14.35 -10.79
N SER A 166 -3.68 -13.88 -9.58
CA SER A 166 -3.05 -12.69 -9.03
C SER A 166 -1.57 -13.00 -8.83
N THR A 167 -0.69 -12.28 -9.53
CA THR A 167 0.74 -12.45 -9.33
C THR A 167 1.17 -11.60 -8.14
N PHE A 168 2.19 -12.06 -7.42
CA PHE A 168 2.75 -11.29 -6.31
C PHE A 168 3.28 -9.91 -6.77
N ARG A 169 3.72 -9.81 -8.03
CA ARG A 169 4.17 -8.54 -8.62
C ARG A 169 3.02 -7.54 -8.75
N ASP A 170 1.86 -7.97 -9.23
CA ASP A 170 0.67 -7.11 -9.37
C ASP A 170 0.26 -6.52 -8.02
N TYR A 171 0.37 -7.32 -6.97
CA TYR A 171 0.14 -6.87 -5.60
C TYR A 171 1.19 -5.83 -5.15
N ARG A 172 2.49 -6.07 -5.38
CA ARG A 172 3.54 -5.13 -4.96
C ARG A 172 3.53 -3.83 -5.75
N CYS A 173 3.06 -3.85 -6.99
CA CYS A 173 2.85 -2.66 -7.83
C CYS A 173 1.45 -2.04 -7.67
N PHE A 174 0.62 -2.54 -6.75
CA PHE A 174 -0.76 -2.08 -6.60
C PHE A 174 -0.83 -0.58 -6.30
N SER A 175 -1.56 0.14 -7.15
CA SER A 175 -1.95 1.52 -6.92
C SER A 175 -3.47 1.61 -6.87
N PRO A 176 -4.07 2.09 -5.75
CA PRO A 176 -5.52 2.21 -5.58
C PRO A 176 -6.24 2.94 -6.73
N LEU A 177 -5.54 3.87 -7.40
CA LEU A 177 -6.11 4.76 -8.43
C LEU A 177 -5.79 4.31 -9.87
N ARG A 178 -4.79 3.45 -10.09
CA ARG A 178 -4.30 3.11 -11.45
C ARG A 178 -4.57 1.67 -11.91
N HIS A 179 -4.90 0.75 -11.01
CA HIS A 179 -5.10 -0.66 -11.38
C HIS A 179 -6.58 -1.05 -11.53
N GLU A 180 -7.05 -1.03 -12.78
CA GLU A 180 -8.31 -1.68 -13.20
C GLU A 180 -8.14 -3.15 -13.59
N SER A 181 -6.90 -3.67 -13.57
CA SER A 181 -6.59 -5.06 -13.92
C SER A 181 -7.54 -6.01 -13.22
N THR A 182 -8.17 -6.84 -14.03
CA THR A 182 -9.18 -7.84 -13.69
C THR A 182 -8.65 -8.67 -12.53
N THR A 183 -9.10 -8.34 -11.33
CA THR A 183 -8.73 -9.01 -10.10
C THR A 183 -10.05 -9.25 -9.38
N SER A 184 -10.16 -10.42 -8.76
CA SER A 184 -11.35 -10.85 -8.04
C SER A 184 -11.95 -9.71 -7.20
N PRO A 185 -13.29 -9.59 -7.10
CA PRO A 185 -13.95 -8.58 -6.29
C PRO A 185 -13.40 -8.50 -4.86
N ILE A 186 -13.01 -9.64 -4.28
CA ILE A 186 -12.34 -9.75 -2.99
C ILE A 186 -10.91 -10.29 -3.23
N ASP A 187 -9.91 -9.72 -2.58
CA ASP A 187 -8.49 -10.07 -2.77
C ASP A 187 -7.99 -11.25 -1.94
N VAL A 188 -8.71 -11.63 -0.90
CA VAL A 188 -8.31 -12.70 0.02
C VAL A 188 -9.02 -14.01 -0.29
N GLU A 189 -8.29 -15.11 -0.10
CA GLU A 189 -8.75 -16.47 -0.30
C GLU A 189 -8.20 -17.40 0.79
N VAL A 190 -8.79 -18.58 0.92
CA VAL A 190 -8.23 -19.64 1.76
C VAL A 190 -6.94 -20.15 1.11
N CYS A 191 -5.82 -19.97 1.81
CA CYS A 191 -4.51 -20.44 1.36
C CYS A 191 -4.50 -21.97 1.27
N PRO A 192 -4.10 -22.58 0.13
CA PRO A 192 -4.09 -24.03 0.01
C PRO A 192 -3.07 -24.71 0.94
N ARG A 193 -2.02 -23.99 1.38
CA ARG A 193 -0.96 -24.51 2.25
C ARG A 193 -1.26 -24.38 3.75
N CYS A 194 -1.53 -23.17 4.24
CA CYS A 194 -1.79 -22.96 5.68
C CYS A 194 -3.27 -22.92 6.07
N LYS A 195 -4.19 -22.93 5.10
CA LYS A 195 -5.65 -22.83 5.32
C LYS A 195 -6.15 -21.52 5.94
N ASP A 196 -5.27 -20.56 6.20
CA ASP A 196 -5.65 -19.20 6.60
C ASP A 196 -6.22 -18.41 5.41
N ILE A 197 -7.04 -17.40 5.71
CA ILE A 197 -7.54 -16.43 4.73
C ILE A 197 -6.52 -15.33 4.52
N ARG A 198 -5.90 -15.30 3.34
CA ARG A 198 -4.80 -14.39 3.00
C ARG A 198 -4.84 -14.05 1.52
N LEU A 199 -4.02 -13.10 1.07
CA LEU A 199 -3.69 -13.00 -0.35
C LEU A 199 -3.03 -14.31 -0.78
N VAL A 200 -3.53 -14.90 -1.86
CA VAL A 200 -2.98 -16.11 -2.47
C VAL A 200 -2.52 -15.75 -3.87
N PHE A 201 -1.32 -16.21 -4.21
CA PHE A 201 -0.68 -15.91 -5.47
C PHE A 201 -0.32 -17.18 -6.21
N ASP A 202 -0.42 -17.12 -7.52
CA ASP A 202 0.10 -18.13 -8.43
C ASP A 202 1.53 -17.77 -8.87
N CYS A 203 2.30 -18.77 -9.28
CA CYS A 203 3.66 -18.55 -9.76
C CYS A 203 3.65 -18.22 -11.26
N PRO A 204 4.24 -17.09 -11.70
CA PRO A 204 4.33 -16.76 -13.12
C PRO A 204 5.38 -17.58 -13.88
N ARG A 205 6.24 -18.36 -13.20
CA ARG A 205 7.30 -19.14 -13.86
C ARG A 205 6.70 -20.32 -14.63
N GLU A 206 7.04 -20.43 -15.90
CA GLU A 206 6.59 -21.55 -16.76
C GLU A 206 6.99 -22.92 -16.20
N SER A 207 8.17 -23.02 -15.58
CA SER A 207 8.62 -24.25 -14.93
C SER A 207 7.68 -24.73 -13.82
N CYS A 208 7.00 -23.80 -13.14
CA CYS A 208 6.00 -24.11 -12.12
C CYS A 208 4.61 -24.41 -12.70
N ASN A 209 4.40 -24.14 -13.99
CA ASN A 209 3.10 -24.26 -14.67
C ASN A 209 2.99 -25.52 -15.56
N ARG A 210 4.01 -26.39 -15.62
CA ARG A 210 3.98 -27.62 -16.44
C ARG A 210 3.22 -28.77 -15.76
N THR A 211 2.06 -29.09 -16.34
CA THR A 211 1.39 -30.40 -16.52
C THR A 211 1.77 -31.60 -15.62
N GLU A 212 1.59 -31.47 -14.31
CA GLU A 212 1.28 -32.60 -13.41
C GLU A 212 0.34 -32.09 -12.29
N PRO A 213 -0.38 -32.97 -11.55
CA PRO A 213 -1.31 -32.57 -10.48
C PRO A 213 -0.69 -31.70 -9.38
N LEU A 214 0.64 -31.62 -9.34
CA LEU A 214 1.44 -30.82 -8.42
C LEU A 214 1.58 -29.33 -8.85
N SER A 215 0.96 -28.87 -9.94
CA SER A 215 0.94 -27.43 -10.30
C SER A 215 0.30 -26.53 -9.22
N SER A 216 -0.50 -27.13 -8.32
CA SER A 216 -1.03 -26.49 -7.12
C SER A 216 0.00 -26.28 -6.00
N GLU A 217 1.21 -26.82 -6.12
CA GLU A 217 2.28 -26.64 -5.13
C GLU A 217 2.74 -25.19 -5.06
N CYS A 218 2.88 -24.53 -6.19
CA CYS A 218 3.40 -23.17 -6.24
C CYS A 218 2.30 -22.11 -6.08
N ARG A 219 1.11 -22.49 -5.61
CA ARG A 219 0.03 -21.58 -5.23
C ARG A 219 0.00 -21.44 -3.71
N GLY A 220 0.00 -20.20 -3.21
CA GLY A 220 0.05 -19.98 -1.76
C GLY A 220 0.13 -18.51 -1.38
N CYS A 221 -0.02 -18.27 -0.08
CA CYS A 221 0.16 -16.93 0.48
C CYS A 221 1.65 -16.57 0.60
N PHE A 222 1.92 -15.27 0.76
CA PHE A 222 3.27 -14.73 0.91
C PHE A 222 4.09 -15.36 2.05
N PHE A 223 3.44 -15.83 3.11
CA PHE A 223 4.12 -16.48 4.25
C PHE A 223 4.45 -17.95 4.00
N CYS A 224 3.68 -18.64 3.15
CA CYS A 224 3.92 -20.05 2.84
C CYS A 224 4.93 -20.24 1.73
N ILE A 225 5.01 -19.30 0.80
CA ILE A 225 5.88 -19.37 -0.37
C ILE A 225 6.56 -18.00 -0.54
N PRO A 226 7.88 -17.90 -0.29
CA PRO A 226 8.61 -16.67 -0.57
C PRO A 226 8.65 -16.43 -2.07
N ARG A 227 8.48 -15.17 -2.47
CA ARG A 227 8.38 -14.77 -3.88
C ARG A 227 9.25 -13.56 -4.18
N CYS A 228 9.79 -13.55 -5.39
CA CYS A 228 10.58 -12.44 -5.92
C CYS A 228 9.72 -11.20 -6.10
N VAL A 229 10.13 -10.06 -5.54
CA VAL A 229 9.41 -8.78 -5.68
C VAL A 229 9.40 -8.27 -7.12
N GLU A 230 10.42 -8.59 -7.92
CA GLU A 230 10.52 -8.13 -9.32
C GLU A 230 9.66 -8.95 -10.27
N CYS A 231 9.76 -10.28 -10.23
CA CYS A 231 9.09 -11.14 -11.20
C CYS A 231 7.86 -11.87 -10.64
N GLY A 232 7.64 -11.88 -9.33
CA GLY A 232 6.55 -12.61 -8.67
C GLY A 232 6.75 -14.13 -8.56
N GLY A 233 7.83 -14.67 -9.14
CA GLY A 233 8.19 -16.09 -9.11
C GLY A 233 8.52 -16.59 -7.70
N CYS A 234 8.22 -17.87 -7.42
CA CYS A 234 8.64 -18.54 -6.19
C CYS A 234 10.18 -18.51 -6.07
N ILE A 235 10.67 -18.36 -4.85
CA ILE A 235 12.10 -18.40 -4.53
C ILE A 235 12.39 -19.67 -3.72
N ASP A 236 13.45 -20.38 -4.10
CA ASP A 236 14.09 -21.33 -3.19
C ASP A 236 14.97 -20.54 -2.23
N LEU A 237 14.82 -20.76 -0.92
CA LEU A 237 15.57 -20.06 0.12
C LEU A 237 17.08 -20.24 0.00
N THR A 238 17.53 -21.25 -0.74
CA THR A 238 18.95 -21.49 -1.05
C THR A 238 19.48 -20.64 -2.21
N GLU A 239 18.60 -20.09 -3.07
CA GLU A 239 18.93 -19.35 -4.29
C GLU A 239 18.37 -17.90 -4.26
N MET A 240 18.66 -17.17 -3.18
CA MET A 240 18.19 -15.79 -3.02
C MET A 240 19.33 -14.77 -3.05
N GLY A 241 19.08 -13.62 -3.70
CA GLY A 241 19.98 -12.48 -3.68
C GLY A 241 19.73 -11.60 -2.45
N HIS A 242 20.80 -11.19 -1.76
CA HIS A 242 20.68 -10.30 -0.61
C HIS A 242 20.30 -8.87 -1.04
N THR A 243 19.16 -8.42 -0.54
CA THR A 243 18.61 -7.08 -0.72
C THR A 243 18.93 -6.17 0.46
N ILE A 244 18.96 -4.87 0.20
CA ILE A 244 19.01 -3.84 1.25
C ILE A 244 17.62 -3.67 1.87
N CYS A 245 16.58 -3.75 1.04
CA CYS A 245 15.20 -3.83 1.48
C CYS A 245 14.87 -5.21 2.07
N ILE A 246 13.77 -5.31 2.82
CA ILE A 246 13.30 -6.57 3.44
C ILE A 246 12.72 -7.54 2.37
N ASP A 247 12.49 -7.07 1.14
CA ASP A 247 11.94 -7.86 0.04
C ASP A 247 12.90 -8.93 -0.50
N PHE A 248 12.36 -10.03 -1.01
CA PHE A 248 13.14 -11.12 -1.59
C PHE A 248 13.34 -10.95 -3.10
N LEU A 249 14.54 -11.32 -3.59
CA LEU A 249 14.86 -11.38 -5.02
C LEU A 249 15.40 -12.76 -5.39
N CYS A 250 14.95 -13.32 -6.51
CA CYS A 250 15.63 -14.46 -7.12
C CYS A 250 16.94 -13.99 -7.77
N LEU A 251 17.89 -14.91 -7.94
CA LEU A 251 19.19 -14.60 -8.53
C LEU A 251 19.09 -13.92 -9.89
N ASP A 252 18.22 -14.41 -10.78
CA ASP A 252 18.04 -13.82 -12.13
C ASP A 252 17.62 -12.35 -12.09
N CYS A 253 16.80 -11.96 -11.11
CA CYS A 253 16.38 -10.57 -10.93
C CYS A 253 17.39 -9.75 -10.12
N TRP A 254 18.19 -10.38 -9.26
CA TRP A 254 19.20 -9.71 -8.45
C TRP A 254 20.47 -9.38 -9.25
N ILE A 255 20.90 -10.29 -10.13
CA ILE A 255 22.11 -10.14 -10.96
C ILE A 255 22.12 -8.86 -11.80
N PRO A 256 21.04 -8.41 -12.46
CA PRO A 256 21.09 -7.19 -13.27
C PRO A 256 21.02 -5.90 -12.45
N LEU A 257 20.66 -5.96 -11.16
CA LEU A 257 20.48 -4.75 -10.35
C LEU A 257 21.84 -4.13 -9.97
N PRO A 258 21.94 -2.80 -9.86
CA PRO A 258 23.07 -2.16 -9.22
C PRO A 258 23.24 -2.68 -7.78
N LYS A 259 24.47 -2.85 -7.31
CA LYS A 259 24.77 -3.23 -5.92
C LYS A 259 25.53 -2.12 -5.22
N CYS A 260 25.30 -2.01 -3.92
CA CYS A 260 26.07 -1.14 -3.05
C CYS A 260 27.54 -1.56 -3.08
N ASN A 261 28.44 -0.61 -3.34
CA ASN A 261 29.87 -0.87 -3.45
C ASN A 261 30.49 -1.46 -2.17
N MET A 262 29.84 -1.27 -1.01
CA MET A 262 30.36 -1.69 0.30
C MET A 262 29.83 -3.05 0.77
N CYS A 263 28.53 -3.31 0.65
CA CYS A 263 27.91 -4.55 1.15
C CYS A 263 27.49 -5.52 0.04
N ASN A 264 27.68 -5.14 -1.23
CA ASN A 264 27.28 -5.90 -2.40
C ASN A 264 25.78 -6.28 -2.40
N LYS A 265 24.93 -5.50 -1.73
CA LYS A 265 23.46 -5.71 -1.72
C LYS A 265 22.77 -4.74 -2.68
N ALA A 266 21.67 -5.16 -3.28
CA ALA A 266 20.87 -4.35 -4.20
C ALA A 266 19.60 -3.80 -3.53
N TYR A 267 19.10 -2.66 -4.01
CA TYR A 267 17.70 -2.27 -3.81
C TYR A 267 16.83 -2.94 -4.88
N CYS A 268 15.61 -3.33 -4.54
CA CYS A 268 14.62 -3.67 -5.58
C CYS A 268 14.23 -2.41 -6.37
N SER A 269 13.62 -2.60 -7.53
CA SER A 269 13.20 -1.53 -8.44
C SER A 269 12.22 -0.55 -7.80
N LEU A 270 11.38 -1.04 -6.87
CA LEU A 270 10.44 -0.21 -6.10
C LEU A 270 11.12 0.75 -5.12
N HIS A 271 12.37 0.49 -4.76
CA HIS A 271 13.16 1.31 -3.83
C HIS A 271 14.46 1.81 -4.48
N ALA A 272 14.51 1.87 -5.81
CA ALA A 272 15.70 2.31 -6.54
C ALA A 272 16.02 3.80 -6.30
N ASP A 273 15.01 4.61 -5.96
CA ASP A 273 15.12 6.02 -5.60
C ASP A 273 15.89 6.27 -4.28
N GLN A 274 16.02 5.25 -3.43
CA GLN A 274 16.78 5.32 -2.18
C GLN A 274 18.29 5.19 -2.40
N GLN A 275 18.74 4.95 -3.62
CA GLN A 275 20.15 4.88 -3.97
C GLN A 275 20.79 6.26 -3.84
N ARG A 276 21.77 6.39 -2.93
CA ARG A 276 22.62 7.58 -2.84
C ARG A 276 23.84 7.40 -3.74
N ASN A 277 23.96 8.26 -4.75
CA ASN A 277 25.17 8.37 -5.54
C ASN A 277 26.05 9.46 -4.91
N PRO A 278 27.12 9.10 -4.17
CA PRO A 278 28.12 10.10 -3.82
C PRO A 278 28.69 10.66 -5.13
N GLY A 279 28.69 11.98 -5.26
CA GLY A 279 28.90 12.71 -6.53
C GLY A 279 30.27 12.59 -7.20
N ASP A 280 31.02 11.53 -6.93
CA ASP A 280 32.37 11.31 -7.47
C ASP A 280 32.76 9.82 -7.65
N VAL A 281 31.85 8.87 -7.46
CA VAL A 281 32.16 7.42 -7.58
C VAL A 281 31.24 6.75 -8.59
N THR A 282 31.80 5.91 -9.46
CA THR A 282 31.02 4.94 -10.25
C THR A 282 30.36 3.94 -9.30
N GLY A 283 29.05 4.05 -9.10
CA GLY A 283 28.26 3.16 -8.26
C GLY A 283 27.56 3.90 -7.10
N PHE A 284 26.77 3.17 -6.32
CA PHE A 284 26.01 3.74 -5.20
C PHE A 284 26.46 3.14 -3.87
N ILE A 285 26.23 3.86 -2.78
CA ILE A 285 26.40 3.36 -1.42
C ILE A 285 25.05 3.40 -0.72
N CYS A 286 24.65 2.29 -0.09
CA CYS A 286 23.39 2.23 0.63
C CYS A 286 23.45 3.04 1.94
N GLU A 287 22.29 3.49 2.41
CA GLU A 287 22.19 4.33 3.60
C GLU A 287 22.84 3.71 4.86
N ALA A 288 22.69 2.39 5.04
CA ALA A 288 23.31 1.68 6.16
C ALA A 288 24.85 1.74 6.09
N CYS A 289 25.44 1.49 4.92
CA CYS A 289 26.89 1.57 4.73
C CYS A 289 27.41 3.01 4.81
N PHE A 290 26.65 3.98 4.29
CA PHE A 290 26.99 5.39 4.39
C PHE A 290 27.05 5.84 5.87
N THR A 291 26.04 5.50 6.66
CA THR A 291 25.97 5.84 8.09
C THR A 291 27.12 5.21 8.89
N LEU A 292 27.50 3.97 8.56
CA LEU A 292 28.67 3.33 9.17
C LEU A 292 29.97 4.05 8.81
N SER A 293 30.12 4.49 7.55
CA SER A 293 31.34 5.19 7.09
C SER A 293 31.50 6.58 7.71
N THR A 294 30.42 7.35 7.84
CA THR A 294 30.46 8.70 8.44
C THR A 294 30.50 8.64 9.98
N GLY A 295 29.83 7.65 10.58
CA GLY A 295 29.91 7.39 12.01
C GLY A 295 31.30 6.92 12.47
N ALA A 296 32.06 6.25 11.60
CA ALA A 296 33.46 5.92 11.87
C ALA A 296 34.36 7.17 11.83
N MET A 297 34.14 8.09 10.89
CA MET A 297 34.91 9.36 10.81
C MET A 297 34.65 10.31 11.99
N ALA A 298 33.45 10.29 12.57
CA ALA A 298 33.11 11.08 13.75
C ALA A 298 33.77 10.54 15.04
N ARG A 299 34.12 9.25 15.09
CA ARG A 299 34.85 8.65 16.23
C ARG A 299 36.35 8.89 16.14
N THR A 300 36.91 8.92 14.93
CA THR A 300 38.35 9.20 14.73
C THR A 300 38.73 10.66 14.97
N SER A 301 37.76 11.58 15.03
CA SER A 301 38.00 13.01 15.33
C SER A 301 37.80 13.36 16.81
N SER A 302 37.37 12.42 17.66
CA SER A 302 37.27 12.61 19.12
C SER A 302 38.40 11.94 19.91
N GLU A 303 39.31 11.21 19.24
CA GLU A 303 40.43 10.49 19.87
C GLU A 303 41.80 11.10 19.55
N SER A 304 41.87 12.33 18.99
CA SER A 304 43.12 13.00 18.61
C SER A 304 43.38 14.35 19.30
N GLU A 305 42.60 14.73 20.31
CA GLU A 305 42.89 15.89 21.15
C GLU A 305 42.72 15.47 22.62
N HIS A 306 43.73 15.74 23.46
CA HIS A 306 43.84 15.50 24.92
C HIS A 306 44.78 14.36 25.37
N GLU A 307 45.89 14.16 24.68
CA GLU A 307 47.17 13.88 25.33
C GLU A 307 48.13 15.04 25.01
N GLU A 308 48.20 16.05 25.88
CA GLU A 308 49.42 16.80 26.20
C GLU A 308 49.13 17.84 27.31
N ASP A 309 50.10 17.96 28.22
CA ASP A 309 50.36 19.03 29.18
C ASP A 309 49.70 19.02 30.58
N ILE A 310 50.38 18.24 31.44
CA ILE A 310 50.74 18.58 32.82
C ILE A 310 51.70 19.79 32.77
N ILE A 311 51.51 20.80 33.64
CA ILE A 311 52.53 21.57 34.44
C ILE A 311 51.91 22.88 34.99
N GLU A 312 52.00 23.05 36.34
CA GLU A 312 52.16 24.27 37.20
C GLU A 312 51.25 25.50 36.95
N ASP A 313 50.57 26.14 37.90
CA ASP A 313 50.70 26.37 39.36
C ASP A 313 49.31 26.48 40.02
#